data_AF-A0AAU3ELT6-F1
#
_entry.id   AF-A0AAU3ELT6-F1
#
_cell.length_a   1.000
_cell.length_b   1.000
_cell.length_c   1.000
_cell.angle_alpha   90.00
_cell.angle_beta   90.00
_cell.angle_gamma   90.00
#
_symmetry.space_group_name_H-M   'P 1'
#
loop_
_entity.id
_entity.type
_entity.pdbx_description
1 polymer ?
#
loop_
_entity_poly.entity_id
_entity_poly.type
_entity_poly.pdbx_seq_one_letter_code
_entity_poly.pdbx_strand_id
1 'polypeptide(L)'
;MDGVRLIAISRDALARSLPERDTMVEAWQAQALSGAVGGHLALRGPQELRAEARALSESGGRGCGALEVPTVRGGLIRAAQLTEVSDVREVLTALGVLLGEVGIALVGVACGTDEESVYWQCIEAMDAADESGDRVRGMLRKLEERDVEKSPGQSRSRSGSE
;
A
#
# COMPACT_ATOMS: atom_id res chain seq x y z
N MET A 1 -0.90 1.38 16.34
CA MET A 1 -1.92 2.14 15.58
C MET A 1 -2.54 1.23 14.55
N ASP A 2 -3.84 1.39 14.26
CA ASP A 2 -4.53 0.70 13.18
C ASP A 2 -4.06 1.19 11.79
N GLY A 3 -4.04 0.28 10.83
CA GLY A 3 -3.59 0.50 9.46
C GLY A 3 -4.38 1.58 8.72
N VAL A 4 -5.71 1.63 8.83
CA VAL A 4 -6.53 2.62 8.11
C VAL A 4 -6.17 4.02 8.57
N ARG A 5 -6.05 4.21 9.89
CA ARG A 5 -5.67 5.49 10.48
C ARG A 5 -4.27 5.93 10.05
N LEU A 6 -3.32 5.00 10.01
CA LEU A 6 -1.94 5.30 9.60
C LEU A 6 -1.84 5.65 8.11
N ILE A 7 -2.64 5.00 7.27
CA ILE A 7 -2.78 5.34 5.84
C ILE A 7 -3.39 6.73 5.67
N ALA A 8 -4.46 7.06 6.41
CA ALA A 8 -5.07 8.38 6.37
C ALA A 8 -4.07 9.50 6.73
N ILE A 9 -3.26 9.29 7.78
CA ILE A 9 -2.17 10.22 8.14
C ILE A 9 -1.15 10.34 7.00
N SER A 10 -0.83 9.24 6.34
CA SER A 10 0.12 9.23 5.21
C SER A 10 -0.40 10.01 4.01
N ARG A 11 -1.68 9.84 3.66
CA ARG A 11 -2.32 10.59 2.57
C ARG A 11 -2.37 12.09 2.86
N ASP A 12 -2.71 12.45 4.08
CA ASP A 12 -2.77 13.85 4.53
C ASP A 12 -1.39 14.53 4.56
N ALA A 13 -0.33 13.78 4.89
CA ALA A 13 1.04 14.27 4.78
C ALA A 13 1.48 14.46 3.31
N LEU A 14 1.19 13.49 2.45
CA LEU A 14 1.44 13.59 1.00
C LEU A 14 0.69 14.77 0.37
N ALA A 15 -0.58 14.98 0.72
CA ALA A 15 -1.36 16.11 0.20
C ALA A 15 -0.78 17.48 0.59
N ARG A 16 0.01 17.54 1.66
CA ARG A 16 0.70 18.75 2.13
C ARG A 16 2.16 18.83 1.70
N SER A 17 2.71 17.81 1.06
CA SER A 17 4.13 17.78 0.73
C SER A 17 4.45 18.77 -0.38
N LEU A 18 5.18 19.82 -0.04
CA LEU A 18 5.79 20.79 -0.94
C LEU A 18 7.07 21.28 -0.26
N PRO A 19 8.27 21.20 -0.88
CA PRO A 19 8.60 20.96 -2.30
C PRO A 19 8.92 19.49 -2.66
N GLU A 20 9.40 19.23 -3.88
CA GLU A 20 9.73 17.89 -4.48
C GLU A 20 10.38 16.89 -3.52
N ARG A 21 11.34 17.34 -2.71
CA ARG A 21 12.03 16.51 -1.71
C ARG A 21 11.06 15.91 -0.68
N ASP A 22 10.06 16.66 -0.27
CA ASP A 22 9.06 16.20 0.71
C ASP A 22 8.15 15.15 0.06
N THR A 23 7.79 15.32 -1.22
CA THR A 23 7.03 14.31 -1.98
C THR A 23 7.78 12.99 -2.07
N MET A 24 9.10 13.02 -2.34
CA MET A 24 9.93 11.82 -2.38
C MET A 24 9.99 11.10 -1.02
N VAL A 25 10.06 11.87 0.08
CA VAL A 25 10.01 11.30 1.44
C VAL A 25 8.66 10.65 1.72
N GLU A 26 7.56 11.28 1.33
CA GLU A 26 6.21 10.74 1.54
C GLU A 26 5.95 9.49 0.66
N ALA A 27 6.46 9.45 -0.56
CA ALA A 27 6.45 8.27 -1.41
C ALA A 27 7.19 7.10 -0.76
N TRP A 28 8.38 7.35 -0.19
CA TRP A 28 9.13 6.35 0.57
C TRP A 28 8.37 5.86 1.80
N GLN A 29 7.75 6.77 2.57
CA GLN A 29 6.94 6.40 3.74
C GLN A 29 5.74 5.52 3.35
N ALA A 30 5.09 5.82 2.22
CA ALA A 30 4.01 5.00 1.69
C ALA A 30 4.49 3.60 1.32
N GLN A 31 5.68 3.49 0.70
CA GLN A 31 6.27 2.19 0.36
C GLN A 31 6.65 1.37 1.59
N ALA A 32 7.23 2.00 2.62
CA ALA A 32 7.49 1.36 3.90
C ALA A 32 6.20 0.87 4.57
N LEU A 33 5.12 1.65 4.49
CA LEU A 33 3.81 1.29 5.02
C LEU A 33 3.19 0.10 4.26
N SER A 34 3.29 0.07 2.92
CA SER A 34 2.90 -1.07 2.10
C SER A 34 3.61 -2.36 2.55
N GLY A 35 4.93 -2.27 2.75
CA GLY A 35 5.73 -3.39 3.25
C GLY A 35 5.27 -3.88 4.63
N ALA A 36 5.02 -2.96 5.57
CA ALA A 36 4.57 -3.31 6.91
C ALA A 36 3.17 -3.95 6.92
N VAL A 37 2.23 -3.44 6.11
CA VAL A 37 0.90 -4.05 5.92
C VAL A 37 1.05 -5.46 5.34
N GLY A 38 1.89 -5.63 4.31
CA GLY A 38 2.21 -6.94 3.74
C GLY A 38 2.76 -7.91 4.78
N GLY A 39 3.73 -7.49 5.59
CA GLY A 39 4.29 -8.30 6.66
C GLY A 39 3.26 -8.71 7.72
N HIS A 40 2.39 -7.78 8.13
CA HIS A 40 1.31 -8.08 9.07
C HIS A 40 0.32 -9.11 8.51
N LEU A 41 -0.09 -8.95 7.24
CA LEU A 41 -1.00 -9.89 6.57
C LEU A 41 -0.36 -11.25 6.28
N ALA A 42 0.93 -11.29 5.99
CA ALA A 42 1.67 -12.54 5.80
C ALA A 42 1.69 -13.39 7.09
N LEU A 43 1.78 -12.74 8.25
CA LEU A 43 1.84 -13.38 9.57
C LEU A 43 0.46 -13.69 10.15
N ARG A 44 -0.48 -12.74 10.07
CA ARG A 44 -1.77 -12.79 10.79
C ARG A 44 -3.00 -12.82 9.88
N GLY A 45 -2.83 -12.52 8.60
CA GLY A 45 -3.93 -12.42 7.63
C GLY A 45 -4.46 -13.77 7.14
N PRO A 46 -5.51 -13.72 6.30
CA PRO A 46 -6.10 -14.90 5.67
C PRO A 46 -5.06 -15.70 4.88
N GLN A 47 -5.11 -17.03 4.97
CA GLN A 47 -4.12 -17.92 4.35
C GLN A 47 -3.94 -17.67 2.84
N GLU A 48 -5.04 -17.37 2.18
CA GLU A 48 -5.17 -17.18 0.73
C GLU A 48 -4.42 -15.94 0.23
N LEU A 49 -4.21 -14.97 1.14
CA LEU A 49 -3.48 -13.75 0.86
C LEU A 49 -1.99 -13.86 1.18
N ARG A 50 -1.54 -14.87 1.92
CA ARG A 50 -0.19 -14.89 2.50
C ARG A 50 0.93 -14.82 1.46
N ALA A 51 0.75 -15.43 0.29
CA ALA A 51 1.76 -15.38 -0.77
C ALA A 51 1.94 -13.94 -1.30
N GLU A 52 0.83 -13.28 -1.63
CA GLU A 52 0.85 -11.88 -2.10
C GLU A 52 1.31 -10.93 -0.99
N ALA A 53 0.90 -11.18 0.25
CA ALA A 53 1.27 -10.37 1.39
C ALA A 53 2.78 -10.45 1.67
N ARG A 54 3.41 -11.61 1.49
CA ARG A 54 4.88 -11.77 1.54
C ARG A 54 5.55 -10.99 0.41
N ALA A 55 5.07 -11.15 -0.81
CA ALA A 55 5.61 -10.42 -1.96
C ALA A 55 5.49 -8.90 -1.76
N LEU A 56 4.38 -8.41 -1.19
CA LEU A 56 4.19 -7.00 -0.84
C LEU A 56 5.16 -6.54 0.27
N SER A 57 5.38 -7.40 1.27
CA SER A 57 6.36 -7.13 2.35
C SER A 57 7.77 -6.97 1.81
N GLU A 58 8.13 -7.71 0.76
CA GLU A 58 9.45 -7.68 0.13
C GLU A 58 9.63 -6.47 -0.80
N SER A 59 8.57 -6.00 -1.46
CA SER A 59 8.59 -4.80 -2.31
C SER A 59 8.84 -3.52 -1.49
N GLY A 60 8.47 -3.50 -0.20
CA GLY A 60 8.66 -2.36 0.71
C GLY A 60 10.12 -1.95 0.95
N GLY A 61 11.10 -2.81 0.63
CA GLY A 61 12.53 -2.55 0.81
C GLY A 61 13.32 -2.25 -0.46
N ARG A 62 12.71 -2.41 -1.66
CA ARG A 62 13.44 -2.36 -2.94
C ARG A 62 13.54 -0.96 -3.56
N GLY A 63 12.66 -0.02 -3.24
CA GLY A 63 12.70 1.36 -3.75
C GLY A 63 13.75 2.27 -3.10
N CYS A 64 14.73 1.72 -2.38
CA CYS A 64 15.73 2.47 -1.61
C CYS A 64 17.12 2.47 -2.27
N GLY A 65 17.18 2.41 -3.59
CA GLY A 65 18.41 2.73 -4.31
C GLY A 65 18.69 4.24 -4.19
N ALA A 66 19.81 4.62 -3.61
CA ALA A 66 20.43 5.95 -3.70
C ALA A 66 19.88 7.13 -2.87
N LEU A 67 18.71 7.08 -2.24
CA LEU A 67 18.50 7.95 -1.08
C LEU A 67 19.30 7.31 0.06
N GLU A 68 20.52 7.84 0.32
CA GLU A 68 21.04 7.88 1.69
C GLU A 68 19.83 8.18 2.54
N VAL A 69 19.33 7.18 3.29
CA VAL A 69 18.16 7.31 4.16
C VAL A 69 18.37 8.65 4.84
N PRO A 70 17.65 9.73 4.46
CA PRO A 70 17.85 10.99 5.12
C PRO A 70 17.39 10.61 6.49
N THR A 71 18.35 10.54 7.42
CA THR A 71 18.13 10.36 8.85
C THR A 71 16.86 11.10 9.12
N VAL A 72 15.76 10.35 9.24
CA VAL A 72 14.40 10.87 9.04
C VAL A 72 14.35 12.10 9.91
N ARG A 73 14.31 13.30 9.29
CA ARG A 73 14.60 14.56 9.99
C ARG A 73 13.63 14.64 11.18
N GLY A 74 14.10 14.21 12.36
CA GLY A 74 13.34 14.12 13.61
C GLY A 74 12.12 13.18 13.67
N GLY A 75 11.85 12.29 12.71
CA GLY A 75 10.60 11.51 12.66
C GLY A 75 10.79 9.98 12.69
N LEU A 76 9.89 9.23 13.34
CA LEU A 76 9.87 7.77 13.23
C LEU A 76 9.30 7.37 11.86
N ILE A 77 9.81 6.27 11.28
CA ILE A 77 9.17 5.60 10.13
C ILE A 77 7.71 5.32 10.52
N ARG A 78 6.74 5.89 9.80
CA ARG A 78 5.32 5.77 10.16
C ARG A 78 4.90 4.30 10.21
N ALA A 79 5.40 3.50 9.29
CA ALA A 79 5.18 2.06 9.23
C ALA A 79 5.51 1.32 10.55
N ALA A 80 6.47 1.81 11.35
CA ALA A 80 6.81 1.21 12.64
C ALA A 80 5.70 1.40 13.71
N GLN A 81 4.76 2.31 13.48
CA GLN A 81 3.60 2.54 14.37
C GLN A 81 2.44 1.59 14.07
N LEU A 82 2.52 0.81 12.99
CA LEU A 82 1.52 -0.21 12.66
C LEU A 82 1.58 -1.32 13.70
N THR A 83 0.49 -1.52 14.43
CA THR A 83 0.38 -2.59 15.44
C THR A 83 -0.69 -3.61 15.09
N GLU A 84 -1.64 -3.22 14.25
CA GLU A 84 -2.77 -4.07 13.87
C GLU A 84 -3.31 -3.68 12.49
N VAL A 85 -4.01 -4.61 11.88
CA VAL A 85 -4.82 -4.44 10.68
C VAL A 85 -6.21 -4.98 11.02
N SER A 86 -7.11 -4.09 11.46
CA SER A 86 -8.42 -4.51 11.99
C SER A 86 -9.39 -4.96 10.90
N ASP A 87 -9.46 -4.22 9.78
CA ASP A 87 -10.20 -4.61 8.57
C ASP A 87 -9.23 -4.73 7.39
N VAL A 88 -9.02 -5.97 6.94
CA VAL A 88 -8.09 -6.28 5.84
C VAL A 88 -8.56 -5.64 4.53
N ARG A 89 -9.87 -5.66 4.24
CA ARG A 89 -10.40 -5.13 2.98
C ARG A 89 -10.26 -3.60 2.97
N GLU A 90 -10.68 -2.95 4.05
CA GLU A 90 -10.60 -1.50 4.17
C GLU A 90 -9.15 -1.00 4.11
N VAL A 91 -8.23 -1.65 4.83
CA VAL A 91 -6.81 -1.31 4.80
C VAL A 91 -6.22 -1.46 3.40
N LEU A 92 -6.52 -2.56 2.69
CA LEU A 92 -6.03 -2.77 1.34
C LEU A 92 -6.62 -1.74 0.35
N THR A 93 -7.91 -1.43 0.45
CA THR A 93 -8.53 -0.39 -0.38
C THR A 93 -7.89 0.98 -0.13
N ALA A 94 -7.73 1.37 1.15
CA ALA A 94 -7.11 2.64 1.51
C ALA A 94 -5.64 2.71 1.04
N LEU A 95 -4.91 1.59 1.13
CA LEU A 95 -3.53 1.50 0.67
C LEU A 95 -3.44 1.66 -0.84
N GLY A 96 -4.33 1.01 -1.60
CA GLY A 96 -4.40 1.17 -3.06
C GLY A 96 -4.64 2.62 -3.49
N VAL A 97 -5.49 3.35 -2.76
CA VAL A 97 -5.71 4.79 -3.00
C VAL A 97 -4.44 5.60 -2.73
N LEU A 98 -3.78 5.38 -1.58
CA LEU A 98 -2.53 6.07 -1.25
C LEU A 98 -1.45 5.84 -2.32
N LEU A 99 -1.30 4.60 -2.81
CA LEU A 99 -0.33 4.27 -3.85
C LEU A 99 -0.61 4.99 -5.17
N GLY A 100 -1.89 5.11 -5.55
CA GLY A 100 -2.29 5.91 -6.70
C GLY A 100 -1.99 7.40 -6.55
N GLU A 101 -2.24 7.96 -5.36
CA GLU A 101 -1.91 9.36 -5.05
C GLU A 101 -0.41 9.62 -5.09
N VAL A 102 0.41 8.69 -4.58
CA VAL A 102 1.87 8.74 -4.67
C VAL A 102 2.32 8.78 -6.13
N GLY A 103 1.79 7.88 -6.98
CA GLY A 103 2.12 7.87 -8.40
C GLY A 103 1.83 9.21 -9.09
N ILE A 104 0.66 9.80 -8.84
CA ILE A 104 0.29 11.11 -9.40
C ILE A 104 1.23 12.22 -8.90
N ALA A 105 1.54 12.23 -7.60
CA ALA A 105 2.42 13.25 -7.02
C ALA A 105 3.84 13.18 -7.60
N LEU A 106 4.37 11.96 -7.79
CA LEU A 106 5.68 11.74 -8.40
C LEU A 106 5.73 12.18 -9.86
N VAL A 107 4.62 12.07 -10.62
CA VAL A 107 4.57 12.56 -12.00
C VAL A 107 4.79 14.07 -12.02
N GLY A 108 4.18 14.79 -11.07
CA GLY A 108 4.41 16.22 -10.89
C GLY A 108 5.88 16.57 -10.64
N VAL A 109 6.57 15.81 -9.78
CA VAL A 109 8.00 16.00 -9.50
C VAL A 109 8.85 15.70 -10.74
N ALA A 110 8.61 14.56 -11.39
CA ALA A 110 9.35 14.14 -12.59
C ALA A 110 9.20 15.14 -13.75
N CYS A 111 8.03 15.77 -13.90
CA CYS A 111 7.81 16.80 -14.90
C CYS A 111 8.39 18.18 -14.52
N GLY A 112 8.62 18.44 -13.23
CA GLY A 112 9.10 19.72 -12.71
C GLY A 112 10.62 19.80 -12.55
N THR A 113 11.30 18.66 -12.49
CA THR A 113 12.74 18.59 -12.29
C THR A 113 13.53 18.68 -13.61
N ASP A 114 14.63 19.43 -13.58
CA ASP A 114 15.66 19.42 -14.64
C ASP A 114 16.80 18.44 -14.33
N GLU A 115 16.78 17.78 -13.16
CA GLU A 115 17.81 16.85 -12.72
C GLU A 115 17.48 15.41 -13.16
N GLU A 116 18.28 14.86 -14.07
CA GLU A 116 18.12 13.49 -14.59
C GLU A 116 18.09 12.42 -13.48
N SER A 117 18.88 12.61 -12.43
CA SER A 117 18.90 11.72 -11.25
C SER A 117 17.57 11.72 -10.49
N VAL A 118 16.94 12.89 -10.31
CA VAL A 118 15.65 13.02 -9.64
C VAL A 118 14.54 12.44 -10.51
N TYR A 119 14.58 12.68 -11.81
CA TYR A 119 13.65 12.06 -12.77
C TYR A 119 13.68 10.53 -12.65
N TRP A 120 14.87 9.91 -12.72
CA TRP A 120 14.97 8.45 -12.62
C TRP A 120 14.49 7.95 -11.24
N GLN A 121 14.87 8.60 -10.15
CA GLN A 121 14.36 8.22 -8.83
C GLN A 121 12.82 8.27 -8.75
N CYS A 122 12.18 9.22 -9.43
CA CYS A 122 10.73 9.26 -9.54
C CYS A 122 10.17 8.05 -10.31
N ILE A 123 10.79 7.67 -11.42
CA ILE A 123 10.39 6.49 -12.20
C ILE A 123 10.50 5.20 -11.38
N GLU A 124 11.60 5.00 -10.65
CA GLU A 124 11.75 3.83 -9.77
C GLU A 124 10.69 3.80 -8.66
N ALA A 125 10.40 4.96 -8.07
CA ALA A 125 9.37 5.08 -7.03
C ALA A 125 7.95 4.84 -7.57
N MET A 126 7.65 5.29 -8.79
CA MET A 126 6.37 5.00 -9.46
C MET A 126 6.22 3.51 -9.76
N ASP A 127 7.26 2.87 -10.30
CA ASP A 127 7.26 1.43 -10.60
C ASP A 127 7.02 0.63 -9.32
N ALA A 128 7.72 0.96 -8.22
CA ALA A 128 7.50 0.32 -6.92
C ALA A 128 6.07 0.52 -6.39
N ALA A 129 5.48 1.71 -6.59
CA ALA A 129 4.11 2.00 -6.18
C ALA A 129 3.08 1.21 -7.01
N ASP A 130 3.28 1.10 -8.33
CA ASP A 130 2.40 0.31 -9.20
C ASP A 130 2.51 -1.19 -8.91
N GLU A 131 3.73 -1.70 -8.72
CA GLU A 131 4.00 -3.10 -8.35
C GLU A 131 3.30 -3.49 -7.04
N SER A 132 3.29 -2.56 -6.07
CA SER A 132 2.60 -2.70 -4.79
C SER A 132 1.08 -2.61 -4.98
N GLY A 133 0.63 -1.70 -5.84
CA GLY A 133 -0.78 -1.53 -6.20
C GLY A 133 -1.37 -2.77 -6.85
N ASP A 134 -0.64 -3.42 -7.75
CA ASP A 134 -1.06 -4.68 -8.38
C ASP A 134 -1.24 -5.81 -7.36
N ARG A 135 -0.32 -5.95 -6.41
CA ARG A 135 -0.44 -6.94 -5.32
C ARG A 135 -1.67 -6.65 -4.45
N VAL A 136 -1.91 -5.38 -4.11
CA VAL A 136 -3.10 -4.95 -3.37
C VAL A 136 -4.38 -5.31 -4.12
N ARG A 137 -4.45 -4.99 -5.42
CA ARG A 137 -5.58 -5.35 -6.30
C ARG A 137 -5.79 -6.86 -6.34
N GLY A 138 -4.71 -7.64 -6.47
CA GLY A 138 -4.75 -9.10 -6.46
C GLY A 138 -5.30 -9.68 -5.15
N MET A 139 -4.90 -9.12 -4.00
CA MET A 139 -5.44 -9.52 -2.70
C MET A 139 -6.91 -9.17 -2.55
N LEU A 140 -7.34 -7.97 -2.95
CA LEU A 140 -8.75 -7.57 -2.93
C LEU A 140 -9.63 -8.53 -3.76
N ARG A 141 -9.16 -8.92 -4.95
CA ARG A 141 -9.86 -9.90 -5.79
C ARG A 141 -10.04 -11.25 -5.10
N LYS A 142 -8.99 -11.76 -4.44
CA LYS A 142 -9.07 -13.02 -3.67
C LYS A 142 -10.03 -12.91 -2.48
N LEU A 143 -10.12 -11.73 -1.83
CA LEU A 143 -11.12 -11.52 -0.78
C LEU A 143 -12.55 -11.63 -1.35
N GLU A 144 -12.81 -11.03 -2.52
CA GLU A 144 -14.11 -11.08 -3.19
C GLU A 144 -14.50 -12.50 -3.62
N GLU A 145 -13.58 -13.23 -4.25
CA GLU A 145 -13.78 -14.63 -4.66
C GLU A 145 -14.21 -15.51 -3.46
N ARG A 146 -13.54 -15.34 -2.31
CA ARG A 146 -13.88 -16.05 -1.08
C ARG A 146 -15.24 -15.64 -0.50
N ASP A 147 -15.58 -14.35 -0.54
CA ASP A 147 -16.87 -13.88 0.00
C ASP A 147 -18.05 -14.40 -0.86
N VAL A 148 -17.83 -14.57 -2.18
CA VAL A 148 -18.75 -15.24 -3.09
C VAL A 148 -18.85 -16.75 -2.78
N GLU A 149 -17.73 -17.44 -2.54
CA GLU A 149 -17.71 -18.87 -2.19
C GLU A 149 -18.31 -19.18 -0.80
N LYS A 150 -18.36 -18.19 0.10
CA LYS A 150 -19.09 -18.31 1.38
C LYS A 150 -20.61 -18.07 1.23
N SER A 151 -21.04 -17.53 0.11
CA SER A 151 -22.45 -17.22 -0.19
C SER A 151 -23.27 -18.25 -1.03
N PRO A 152 -22.82 -19.48 -1.39
CA PRO A 152 -23.62 -20.42 -2.16
C PRO A 152 -24.52 -21.22 -1.21
N GLY A 153 -25.64 -20.63 -0.75
CA GLY A 153 -26.48 -21.33 0.23
C GLY A 153 -27.84 -20.73 0.62
N GLN A 154 -28.36 -19.69 -0.05
CA GLN A 154 -29.71 -19.19 0.24
C GLN A 154 -30.68 -19.36 -0.94
N SER A 155 -30.78 -20.57 -1.48
CA SER A 155 -31.83 -20.93 -2.45
C SER A 155 -31.96 -22.45 -2.67
N ARG A 156 -32.12 -23.23 -1.59
CA ARG A 156 -32.66 -24.60 -1.66
C ARG A 156 -33.61 -24.88 -0.48
N SER A 157 -34.70 -24.14 -0.42
CA SER A 157 -35.85 -24.49 0.41
C SER A 157 -37.14 -23.89 -0.14
N ARG A 158 -37.68 -24.56 -1.16
CA ARG A 158 -39.13 -24.75 -1.39
C ARG A 158 -39.27 -26.17 -1.92
N SER A 159 -39.26 -27.15 -1.01
CA SER A 159 -40.48 -27.76 -0.49
C SER A 159 -41.23 -28.47 -1.61
N GLY A 160 -40.92 -29.75 -1.79
CA GLY A 160 -41.92 -30.70 -2.26
C GLY A 160 -42.99 -30.82 -1.18
N SER A 161 -44.21 -30.48 -1.55
CA SER A 161 -45.51 -30.68 -0.89
C SER A 161 -46.49 -30.26 -2.00
N GLU A 162 -47.32 -31.09 -2.61
CA GLU A 162 -47.93 -32.39 -2.30
C GLU A 162 -48.13 -33.16 -3.61
#